data_AF-A0A949NPB1-F1
#
_entry.id   AF-A0A949NPB1-F1
#
_cell.length_a   1.000
_cell.length_b   1.000
_cell.length_c   1.000
_cell.angle_alpha   90.00
_cell.angle_beta   90.00
_cell.angle_gamma   90.00
#
_symmetry.space_group_name_H-M   'P 1'
#
loop_
_entity.id
_entity.type
_entity.pdbx_description
1 polymer ?
#
loop_
_entity_poly.entity_id
_entity_poly.type
_entity_poly.pdbx_seq_one_letter_code
_entity_poly.pdbx_strand_id
1 'polypeptide(L)'
;MDDRLSRGFSAGIIAGVAMNLIDHFLFFVIGIDHFRFIDWAGIFIFGHTPTNLPEAVFAQVGQLFFSGLVGIFFVYLLPQVTSRYYLVKGVIYAQFVWFGSYALSILFQVPGLRTISLESAVSDLIGSLVYGLVLAWVLRLIDKRVGV
;
A
#
# COMPACT_ATOMS: atom_id res chain seq x y z
N MET A 1 -12.78 -5.37 -17.67
CA MET A 1 -11.49 -5.35 -16.93
C MET A 1 -10.96 -6.78 -16.97
N ASP A 2 -10.51 -7.23 -18.14
CA ASP A 2 -10.57 -8.66 -18.45
C ASP A 2 -9.20 -9.34 -18.29
N ASP A 3 -8.13 -8.56 -18.37
CA ASP A 3 -6.78 -9.06 -18.15
C ASP A 3 -6.37 -9.04 -16.66
N ARG A 4 -5.41 -9.89 -16.31
CA ARG A 4 -4.91 -10.05 -14.94
C ARG A 4 -4.27 -8.78 -14.39
N LEU A 5 -3.56 -8.05 -15.24
CA LEU A 5 -2.87 -6.82 -14.86
C LEU A 5 -3.88 -5.76 -14.43
N SER A 6 -4.91 -5.48 -15.23
CA SER A 6 -5.95 -4.49 -14.92
C SER A 6 -6.70 -4.80 -13.61
N ARG A 7 -6.99 -6.08 -13.36
CA ARG A 7 -7.67 -6.52 -12.12
C ARG A 7 -6.79 -6.34 -10.89
N GLY A 8 -5.51 -6.75 -10.99
CA GLY A 8 -4.53 -6.55 -9.91
C GLY A 8 -4.30 -5.07 -9.62
N PHE A 9 -4.10 -4.26 -10.66
CA PHE A 9 -3.90 -2.82 -10.54
C PHE A 9 -5.06 -2.13 -9.84
N SER A 10 -6.29 -2.46 -10.27
CA SER A 10 -7.50 -1.83 -9.72
C SER A 10 -7.78 -2.28 -8.29
N ALA A 11 -7.59 -3.56 -7.98
CA ALA A 11 -7.67 -4.04 -6.61
C ALA A 11 -6.62 -3.39 -5.71
N GLY A 12 -5.40 -3.19 -6.23
CA GLY A 12 -4.31 -2.48 -5.56
C GLY A 12 -4.63 -1.01 -5.28
N ILE A 13 -5.21 -0.29 -6.24
CA ILE A 13 -5.67 1.10 -6.02
C ILE A 13 -6.74 1.16 -4.94
N ILE A 14 -7.78 0.30 -5.02
CA ILE A 14 -8.88 0.32 -4.04
C ILE A 14 -8.36 0.00 -2.63
N ALA A 15 -7.45 -0.96 -2.51
CA ALA A 15 -6.77 -1.27 -1.26
C ALA A 15 -5.89 -0.11 -0.77
N GLY A 16 -5.17 0.56 -1.68
CA GLY A 16 -4.38 1.75 -1.39
C GLY A 16 -5.24 2.88 -0.84
N VAL A 17 -6.41 3.15 -1.44
CA VAL A 17 -7.36 4.14 -0.93
C VAL A 17 -7.82 3.77 0.49
N ALA A 18 -8.21 2.51 0.72
CA ALA A 18 -8.63 2.07 2.06
C ALA A 18 -7.51 2.22 3.11
N MET A 19 -6.27 1.89 2.74
CA MET A 19 -5.09 2.07 3.59
C MET A 19 -4.86 3.55 3.94
N ASN A 20 -4.92 4.45 2.97
CA ASN A 20 -4.73 5.90 3.22
C ASN A 20 -5.85 6.48 4.08
N LEU A 21 -7.09 6.01 3.95
CA LEU A 21 -8.19 6.44 4.82
C LEU A 21 -7.94 6.08 6.29
N ILE A 22 -7.39 4.89 6.54
CA ILE A 22 -7.02 4.47 7.90
C ILE A 22 -5.82 5.27 8.42
N ASP A 23 -4.79 5.48 7.60
CA ASP A 23 -3.63 6.32 7.93
C ASP A 23 -4.05 7.74 8.35
N HIS A 24 -4.92 8.39 7.56
CA HIS A 24 -5.45 9.71 7.88
C HIS A 24 -6.31 9.69 9.16
N PHE A 25 -7.08 8.62 9.39
CA PHE A 25 -7.84 8.46 10.62
C PHE A 25 -6.93 8.35 11.84
N LEU A 26 -5.86 7.55 11.77
CA LEU A 26 -4.86 7.42 12.85
C LEU A 26 -4.18 8.77 13.13
N PHE A 27 -3.85 9.53 12.08
CA PHE A 27 -3.19 10.82 12.21
C PHE A 27 -4.11 11.89 12.82
N PHE A 28 -5.29 12.12 12.22
CA PHE A 28 -6.14 13.25 12.60
C PHE A 28 -7.07 12.99 13.79
N VAL A 29 -7.49 11.73 14.00
CA VAL A 29 -8.49 11.40 15.04
C VAL A 29 -7.82 10.83 16.28
N ILE A 30 -6.84 9.94 16.12
CA ILE A 30 -6.12 9.35 17.24
C ILE A 30 -4.94 10.24 17.67
N GLY A 31 -4.43 11.09 16.78
CA GLY A 31 -3.33 12.02 17.07
C GLY A 31 -1.97 11.35 17.13
N ILE A 32 -1.81 10.20 16.46
CA ILE A 32 -0.49 9.56 16.33
C ILE A 32 0.32 10.39 15.34
N ASP A 33 1.38 11.05 15.80
CA ASP A 33 2.27 11.81 14.94
C ASP A 33 3.24 10.83 14.25
N HIS A 34 2.92 10.48 13.01
CA HIS A 34 3.67 9.51 12.24
C HIS A 34 3.88 9.96 10.81
N PHE A 35 4.84 9.29 10.19
CA PHE A 35 5.17 9.47 8.81
C PHE A 35 4.10 8.82 7.91
N ARG A 36 3.32 9.63 7.18
CA ARG A 36 2.16 9.15 6.40
C ARG A 36 2.59 8.57 5.05
N PHE A 37 1.73 7.75 4.43
CA PHE A 37 1.99 7.19 3.09
C PHE A 37 2.16 8.25 1.99
N ILE A 38 1.48 9.40 2.13
CA ILE A 38 1.63 10.54 1.22
C ILE A 38 3.01 11.21 1.35
N ASP A 39 3.53 11.30 2.58
CA ASP A 39 4.85 11.85 2.86
C ASP A 39 5.93 10.92 2.30
N TRP A 40 5.72 9.61 2.42
CA TRP A 40 6.58 8.58 1.82
C TRP A 40 6.70 8.75 0.31
N ALA A 41 5.57 8.85 -0.39
CA ALA A 41 5.60 9.07 -1.83
C ALA A 41 6.24 10.42 -2.20
N GLY A 42 5.98 11.47 -1.43
CA GLY A 42 6.62 12.77 -1.61
C GLY A 42 8.15 12.68 -1.53
N ILE A 43 8.71 11.97 -0.56
CA ILE A 43 10.16 11.79 -0.45
C ILE A 43 10.73 11.07 -1.68
N PHE A 44 10.07 10.02 -2.18
CA PHE A 44 10.54 9.31 -3.37
C PHE A 44 10.42 10.12 -4.67
N ILE A 45 9.44 11.03 -4.76
CA ILE A 45 9.17 11.81 -5.97
C ILE A 45 9.93 13.15 -5.97
N PHE A 46 9.91 13.87 -4.86
CA PHE A 46 10.43 15.23 -4.71
C PHE A 46 11.73 15.31 -3.90
N GLY A 47 12.08 14.26 -3.15
CA GLY A 47 13.20 14.29 -2.21
C GLY A 47 12.88 14.96 -0.86
N HIS A 48 11.64 15.40 -0.66
CA HIS A 48 11.14 15.98 0.59
C HIS A 48 9.64 15.68 0.76
N THR A 49 9.11 15.89 1.97
CA THR A 49 7.67 15.76 2.22
C THR A 49 6.89 16.84 1.48
N PRO A 50 5.67 16.57 1.00
CA PRO A 50 4.86 17.58 0.32
C PRO A 50 4.58 18.80 1.22
N THR A 51 4.82 20.00 0.69
CA THR A 51 4.69 21.25 1.46
C THR A 51 3.46 22.08 1.09
N ASN A 52 2.84 21.77 -0.05
CA ASN A 52 1.68 22.47 -0.59
C ASN A 52 0.67 21.49 -1.21
N LEU A 53 -0.54 21.98 -1.47
CA LEU A 53 -1.64 21.16 -1.99
C LEU A 53 -1.30 20.48 -3.34
N PRO A 54 -0.71 21.16 -4.34
CA PRO A 54 -0.31 20.50 -5.58
C PRO A 54 0.67 19.33 -5.39
N GLU A 55 1.71 19.52 -4.58
CA GLU A 55 2.65 18.45 -4.22
C GLU A 55 1.95 17.29 -3.52
N ALA A 56 1.04 17.59 -2.59
CA ALA A 56 0.30 16.56 -1.87
C ALA A 56 -0.57 15.73 -2.82
N VAL A 57 -1.33 16.38 -3.72
CA VAL A 57 -2.15 15.68 -4.72
C VAL A 57 -1.28 14.80 -5.62
N PHE A 58 -0.14 15.32 -6.09
CA PHE A 58 0.76 14.57 -6.96
C PHE A 58 1.42 13.38 -6.25
N ALA A 59 1.87 13.58 -5.00
CA ALA A 59 2.39 12.51 -4.16
C ALA A 59 1.33 11.43 -3.89
N GLN A 60 0.08 11.81 -3.62
CA GLN A 60 -1.02 10.87 -3.42
C GLN A 60 -1.31 10.05 -4.67
N VAL A 61 -1.29 10.66 -5.86
CA VAL A 61 -1.44 9.93 -7.12
C VAL A 61 -0.30 8.95 -7.33
N GLY A 62 0.94 9.35 -7.06
CA GLY A 62 2.12 8.47 -7.12
C GLY A 62 2.03 7.30 -6.13
N GLN A 63 1.58 7.57 -4.90
CA GLN A 63 1.35 6.56 -3.87
C GLN A 63 0.29 5.53 -4.30
N LEU A 64 -0.83 5.99 -4.87
CA LEU A 64 -1.89 5.11 -5.35
C LEU A 64 -1.46 4.31 -6.58
N PHE A 65 -0.67 4.92 -7.48
CA PHE A 65 -0.07 4.21 -8.59
C PHE A 65 0.85 3.08 -8.13
N PHE A 66 1.73 3.36 -7.16
CA PHE A 66 2.57 2.34 -6.52
C PHE A 66 1.72 1.23 -5.87
N SER A 67 0.67 1.60 -5.16
CA SER A 67 -0.30 0.65 -4.58
C SER A 67 -0.96 -0.23 -5.64
N GLY A 68 -1.24 0.31 -6.84
CA GLY A 68 -1.70 -0.45 -7.98
C GLY A 68 -0.65 -1.46 -8.48
N LEU A 69 0.63 -1.05 -8.61
CA LEU A 69 1.72 -1.95 -9.01
C LEU A 69 1.89 -3.12 -8.04
N VAL A 70 1.79 -2.86 -6.73
CA VAL A 70 1.79 -3.88 -5.68
C VAL A 70 0.62 -4.86 -5.90
N GLY A 71 -0.57 -4.37 -6.21
CA GLY A 71 -1.72 -5.22 -6.55
C GLY A 71 -1.51 -6.09 -7.80
N ILE A 72 -0.81 -5.58 -8.82
CA ILE A 72 -0.41 -6.36 -10.00
C ILE A 72 0.46 -7.54 -9.55
N PHE A 73 1.53 -7.30 -8.80
CA PHE A 73 2.43 -8.37 -8.35
C PHE A 73 1.68 -9.45 -7.56
N PHE A 74 0.74 -9.05 -6.69
CA PHE A 74 -0.10 -10.00 -5.95
C PHE A 74 -0.87 -10.96 -6.87
N VAL A 75 -1.52 -10.44 -7.92
CA VAL A 75 -2.27 -11.26 -8.91
C VAL A 75 -1.38 -12.28 -9.60
N TYR A 76 -0.13 -11.91 -9.93
CA TYR A 76 0.79 -12.79 -10.65
C TYR A 76 1.45 -13.83 -9.73
N LEU A 77 1.57 -13.55 -8.43
CA LEU A 77 2.00 -14.50 -7.38
C LEU A 77 0.91 -15.53 -7.04
N LEU A 78 -0.37 -15.13 -7.10
CA LEU A 78 -1.50 -15.94 -6.67
C LEU A 78 -1.75 -17.29 -7.37
N PRO A 79 -1.57 -17.47 -8.69
CA PRO A 79 -1.87 -18.74 -9.38
C PRO A 79 -0.91 -19.85 -8.94
N GLN A 80 0.22 -19.51 -8.32
CA GLN A 80 1.16 -20.47 -7.76
C GLN A 80 0.73 -20.98 -6.37
N VAL A 81 -0.34 -20.42 -5.78
CA VAL A 81 -0.77 -20.72 -4.41
C VAL A 81 -2.26 -21.05 -4.38
N THR A 82 -2.61 -22.31 -4.04
CA THR A 82 -3.99 -22.87 -3.99
C THR A 82 -5.06 -21.93 -3.41
N SER A 83 -6.29 -21.89 -3.93
CA SER A 83 -7.35 -20.92 -3.53
C SER A 83 -7.75 -20.85 -2.04
N ARG A 84 -7.26 -21.77 -1.19
CA ARG A 84 -7.47 -21.76 0.26
C ARG A 84 -6.72 -20.59 0.92
N TYR A 85 -7.35 -19.96 1.92
CA TYR A 85 -6.78 -18.87 2.75
C TYR A 85 -6.39 -17.58 2.00
N TYR A 86 -7.18 -17.19 1.01
CA TYR A 86 -6.92 -16.02 0.16
C TYR A 86 -6.63 -14.71 0.92
N LEU A 87 -7.40 -14.41 1.98
CA LEU A 87 -7.21 -13.19 2.79
C LEU A 87 -5.89 -13.22 3.56
N VAL A 88 -5.51 -14.38 4.10
CA VAL A 88 -4.26 -14.55 4.85
C VAL A 88 -3.06 -14.29 3.94
N LYS A 89 -3.14 -14.74 2.68
CA LYS A 89 -2.08 -14.46 1.70
C LYS A 89 -1.96 -12.99 1.38
N GLY A 90 -3.09 -12.28 1.25
CA GLY A 90 -3.09 -10.83 1.07
C GLY A 90 -2.36 -10.13 2.20
N VAL A 91 -2.64 -10.53 3.45
CA VAL A 91 -1.95 -10.03 4.64
C VAL A 91 -0.45 -10.33 4.59
N ILE A 92 -0.04 -11.60 4.43
CA ILE A 92 1.38 -11.98 4.39
C ILE A 92 2.12 -11.23 3.28
N TYR A 93 1.50 -11.12 2.11
CA TYR A 93 2.04 -10.39 0.98
C TYR A 93 2.24 -8.89 1.30
N ALA A 94 1.22 -8.23 1.85
CA ALA A 94 1.32 -6.83 2.22
C ALA A 94 2.36 -6.57 3.32
N GLN A 95 2.48 -7.48 4.30
CA GLN A 95 3.53 -7.41 5.32
C GLN A 95 4.93 -7.54 4.71
N PHE A 96 5.11 -8.46 3.77
CA PHE A 96 6.36 -8.61 3.04
C PHE A 96 6.72 -7.34 2.25
N VAL A 97 5.75 -6.74 1.56
CA VAL A 97 5.96 -5.51 0.78
C VAL A 97 6.29 -4.32 1.69
N TRP A 98 5.58 -4.15 2.81
CA TRP A 98 5.85 -3.08 3.76
C TRP A 98 7.24 -3.21 4.36
N PHE A 99 7.55 -4.37 4.96
CA PHE A 99 8.85 -4.62 5.56
C PHE A 99 9.99 -4.50 4.54
N GLY A 100 9.78 -5.02 3.33
CA GLY A 100 10.73 -4.89 2.22
C GLY A 100 10.94 -3.44 1.79
N SER A 101 9.87 -2.65 1.72
CA SER A 101 9.97 -1.21 1.39
C SER A 101 10.79 -0.45 2.42
N TYR A 102 10.61 -0.73 3.72
CA TYR A 102 11.45 -0.16 4.78
C TYR A 102 12.92 -0.57 4.64
N ALA A 103 13.17 -1.86 4.44
CA ALA A 103 14.53 -2.38 4.27
C ALA A 103 15.23 -1.70 3.07
N LEU A 104 14.53 -1.51 1.96
CA LEU A 104 15.05 -0.81 0.78
C LEU A 104 15.30 0.68 1.08
N SER A 105 14.37 1.38 1.72
CA SER A 105 14.55 2.80 2.10
C SER A 105 15.79 3.01 2.99
N ILE A 106 16.02 2.10 3.95
CA ILE A 106 17.18 2.14 4.84
C ILE A 106 18.47 1.79 4.07
N LEU A 107 18.45 0.72 3.26
CA LEU A 107 19.61 0.26 2.49
C LEU A 107 20.12 1.33 1.52
N PHE A 108 19.21 2.02 0.83
CA PHE A 108 19.53 3.12 -0.09
C PHE A 108 19.68 4.47 0.62
N GLN A 109 19.63 4.49 1.95
CA GLN A 109 19.81 5.67 2.78
C GLN A 109 18.92 6.86 2.40
N VAL A 110 17.66 6.56 2.03
CA VAL A 110 16.70 7.56 1.56
C VAL A 110 16.52 8.66 2.63
N PRO A 111 16.71 9.95 2.28
CA PRO A 111 16.58 11.05 3.23
C PRO A 111 15.21 11.02 3.95
N GLY A 112 15.19 11.29 5.26
CA GLY A 112 13.96 11.28 6.06
C GLY A 112 13.39 9.89 6.40
N LEU A 113 13.87 8.81 5.77
CA LEU A 113 13.39 7.43 6.00
C LEU A 113 14.42 6.51 6.67
N ARG A 114 15.55 7.06 7.12
CA ARG A 114 16.64 6.29 7.75
C ARG A 114 16.29 5.81 9.16
N THR A 115 15.43 6.54 9.84
CA THR A 115 14.97 6.25 11.20
C THR A 115 13.46 6.36 11.21
N ILE A 116 12.78 5.21 11.31
CA ILE A 116 11.32 5.13 11.42
C ILE A 116 10.98 5.06 12.91
N SER A 117 10.06 5.89 13.38
CA SER A 117 9.57 5.84 14.78
C SER A 117 8.73 4.57 15.01
N LEU A 118 8.62 4.11 16.26
CA LEU A 118 7.74 2.99 16.59
C LEU A 118 6.28 3.30 16.20
N GLU A 119 5.85 4.54 16.40
CA GLU A 119 4.52 5.02 16.01
C GLU A 119 4.28 4.87 14.51
N SER A 120 5.23 5.29 13.68
CA SER A 120 5.14 5.12 12.22
C SER A 120 5.15 3.64 11.81
N ALA A 121 6.00 2.83 12.44
CA ALA A 121 6.03 1.40 12.15
C ALA A 121 4.71 0.69 12.51
N VAL A 122 4.07 1.09 13.62
CA VAL A 122 2.77 0.54 14.04
C VAL A 122 1.64 1.04 13.13
N SER A 123 1.63 2.32 12.76
CA SER A 123 0.65 2.87 11.80
C SER A 123 0.76 2.17 10.44
N ASP A 124 1.98 1.99 9.92
CA ASP A 124 2.19 1.33 8.64
C ASP A 124 1.91 -0.19 8.71
N LEU A 125 2.13 -0.81 9.86
CA LEU A 125 1.68 -2.19 10.11
C LEU A 125 0.15 -2.28 10.00
N ILE A 126 -0.59 -1.39 10.64
CA ILE A 126 -2.06 -1.35 10.54
C ILE A 126 -2.49 -1.07 9.09
N GLY A 127 -1.88 -0.08 8.44
CA GLY A 127 -2.15 0.28 7.05
C GLY A 127 -1.92 -0.90 6.10
N SER A 128 -0.80 -1.61 6.25
CA SER A 128 -0.47 -2.78 5.42
C SER A 128 -1.40 -3.99 5.69
N LEU A 129 -1.86 -4.19 6.93
CA LEU A 129 -2.90 -5.18 7.23
C LEU A 129 -4.21 -4.87 6.50
N VAL A 130 -4.65 -3.60 6.56
CA VAL A 130 -5.86 -3.13 5.86
C VAL A 130 -5.69 -3.30 4.36
N TYR A 131 -4.55 -2.85 3.80
CA TYR A 131 -4.23 -3.01 2.39
C TYR A 131 -4.31 -4.47 1.96
N GLY A 132 -3.64 -5.38 2.67
CA GLY A 132 -3.61 -6.81 2.33
C GLY A 132 -5.00 -7.47 2.36
N LEU A 133 -5.82 -7.14 3.36
CA LEU A 133 -7.19 -7.64 3.48
C LEU A 133 -8.09 -7.11 2.35
N VAL A 134 -8.06 -5.81 2.08
CA VAL A 134 -8.89 -5.17 1.06
C VAL A 134 -8.45 -5.61 -0.33
N LEU A 135 -7.15 -5.66 -0.62
CA LEU A 135 -6.60 -6.14 -1.89
C LEU A 135 -7.12 -7.54 -2.19
N ALA A 136 -6.98 -8.45 -1.22
CA ALA A 136 -7.40 -9.82 -1.39
C ALA A 136 -8.92 -9.96 -1.52
N TRP A 137 -9.69 -9.20 -0.74
CA TRP A 137 -11.15 -9.22 -0.83
C TRP A 137 -11.67 -8.67 -2.16
N VAL A 138 -11.17 -7.50 -2.59
CA VAL A 138 -11.57 -6.84 -3.84
C VAL A 138 -11.19 -7.68 -5.04
N LEU A 139 -9.98 -8.22 -5.07
CA LEU A 139 -9.54 -9.05 -6.19
C LEU A 139 -10.43 -10.29 -6.32
N ARG A 140 -10.77 -10.95 -5.21
CA ARG A 140 -11.72 -12.07 -5.20
C ARG A 140 -13.11 -11.67 -5.70
N LEU A 141 -13.57 -10.45 -5.39
CA LEU A 141 -14.84 -9.92 -5.89
C LEU A 141 -14.79 -9.73 -7.42
N ILE A 142 -13.70 -9.17 -7.93
CA ILE A 142 -13.50 -8.95 -9.37
C ILE A 142 -13.39 -10.29 -10.10
N ASP A 143 -12.58 -11.23 -9.59
CA ASP A 143 -12.41 -12.59 -10.15
C ASP A 143 -13.76 -13.32 -10.28
N LYS A 144 -14.58 -13.31 -9.21
CA LYS A 144 -15.93 -13.89 -9.23
C LYS A 144 -16.86 -13.26 -10.27
N ARG A 145 -16.75 -11.95 -10.50
CA ARG A 145 -17.58 -11.24 -11.50
C ARG A 145 -17.18 -11.58 -12.93
N VAL A 146 -15.90 -11.87 -13.16
CA VAL A 146 -15.36 -12.21 -14.48
C VAL A 146 -15.38 -13.73 -14.72
N GLY A 147 -15.73 -14.54 -13.71
CA GLY A 147 -15.87 -15.99 -13.82
C GLY A 147 -14.53 -16.74 -13.78
N VAL A 148 -13.54 -16.18 -13.09
CA VAL A 148 -12.17 -16.73 -12.94
C VAL A 148 -11.91 -17.16 -11.49
#